data_AF-B6EDD8-F1
#
_entry.id   AF-B6EDD8-F1
#
_cell.length_a   1.000
_cell.length_b   1.000
_cell.length_c   1.000
_cell.angle_alpha   90.00
_cell.angle_beta   90.00
_cell.angle_gamma   90.00
#
_symmetry.space_group_name_H-M   'P 1'
#
loop_
_entity.id
_entity.type
_entity.pdbx_description
1 polymer ?
#
loop_
_entity_poly.entity_id
_entity_poly.type
_entity_poly.pdbx_seq_one_letter_code
_entity_poly.pdbx_strand_id
1 'polypeptide(L)'
;YIEVNMNSGATVWPLFNSLQAFWPGLQVLAGDVDPAIRTHAAFFSVWKKYGFTPEGFNLATSTVQNGQRSYPLRPELIESTYWLFKATRDYRYLDVGRDIL
;
A
#
# COMPACT_ATOMS: atom_id res chain seq x y z
N TYR A 1 7.47 -3.29 -0.33
CA TYR A 1 7.78 -4.22 -1.43
C TYR A 1 8.45 -3.46 -2.56
N ILE A 2 9.38 -4.10 -3.28
CA ILE A 2 10.16 -3.50 -4.38
C ILE A 2 10.27 -4.51 -5.52
N GLU A 3 10.48 -4.02 -6.73
CA GLU A 3 10.72 -4.87 -7.89
C GLU A 3 12.16 -5.38 -7.93
N VAL A 4 12.31 -6.69 -8.10
CA VAL A 4 13.61 -7.37 -8.16
C VAL A 4 13.66 -8.28 -9.37
N ASN A 5 14.87 -8.51 -9.86
CA ASN A 5 15.12 -9.49 -10.92
C ASN A 5 14.88 -10.91 -10.37
N MET A 6 14.06 -11.70 -11.07
CA MET A 6 13.64 -13.04 -10.62
C MET A 6 14.80 -14.02 -10.41
N ASN A 7 15.88 -13.91 -11.18
CA ASN A 7 16.99 -14.86 -11.15
C ASN A 7 18.10 -14.45 -10.17
N SER A 8 18.35 -13.14 -10.06
CA SER A 8 19.47 -12.61 -9.27
C SER A 8 19.06 -11.97 -7.93
N GLY A 9 17.77 -11.68 -7.75
CA GLY A 9 17.28 -10.91 -6.60
C GLY A 9 17.73 -9.45 -6.59
N ALA A 10 18.43 -8.99 -7.64
CA ALA A 10 18.91 -7.62 -7.73
C ALA A 10 17.73 -6.64 -7.85
N THR A 11 17.73 -5.58 -7.05
CA THR A 11 16.73 -4.51 -7.12
C THR A 11 16.76 -3.87 -8.51
N VAL A 12 15.60 -3.90 -9.19
CA VAL A 12 15.44 -3.28 -10.51
C VAL A 12 14.94 -1.86 -10.34
N TRP A 13 13.83 -1.71 -9.61
CA TRP A 13 13.21 -0.41 -9.40
C TRP A 13 12.62 -0.34 -7.98
N PRO A 14 13.12 0.55 -7.10
CA PRO A 14 12.54 0.77 -5.78
C PRO A 14 11.30 1.68 -5.87
N LEU A 15 10.30 1.27 -6.66
CA LEU A 15 9.05 2.00 -6.87
C LEU A 15 7.89 1.28 -6.18
N PHE A 16 7.14 2.00 -5.36
CA PHE A 16 5.82 1.61 -4.91
C PHE A 16 4.77 2.20 -5.85
N ASN A 17 3.82 1.40 -6.33
CA ASN A 17 2.71 1.87 -7.15
C ASN A 17 1.36 1.73 -6.42
N SER A 18 0.38 2.54 -6.83
CA SER A 18 -0.97 2.54 -6.22
C SER A 18 -1.63 1.16 -6.28
N LEU A 19 -1.43 0.41 -7.38
CA LEU A 19 -1.96 -0.93 -7.57
C LEU A 19 -1.45 -1.91 -6.51
N GLN A 20 -0.17 -1.87 -6.14
CA GLN A 20 0.44 -2.74 -5.12
C GLN A 20 -0.23 -2.61 -3.75
N ALA A 21 -1.05 -1.59 -3.52
CA ALA A 21 -1.83 -1.45 -2.30
C ALA A 21 -2.86 -2.57 -2.08
N PHE A 22 -3.12 -3.47 -3.04
CA PHE A 22 -3.96 -4.67 -2.85
C PHE A 22 -3.23 -5.74 -2.02
N TRP A 23 -1.90 -5.71 -1.99
CA TRP A 23 -1.07 -6.77 -1.43
C TRP A 23 -1.36 -7.09 0.04
N PRO A 24 -1.56 -6.12 0.95
CA PRO A 24 -1.92 -6.41 2.34
C PRO A 24 -3.25 -7.19 2.44
N GLY A 25 -4.24 -6.87 1.61
CA GLY A 25 -5.49 -7.64 1.53
C GLY A 25 -5.24 -9.10 1.14
N LEU A 26 -4.39 -9.35 0.15
CA LEU A 26 -4.00 -10.71 -0.23
C LEU A 26 -3.24 -11.44 0.90
N GLN A 27 -2.35 -10.75 1.61
CA GLN A 27 -1.66 -11.32 2.77
C GLN A 27 -2.64 -11.74 3.86
N VAL A 28 -3.65 -10.92 4.16
CA VAL A 28 -4.72 -11.28 5.09
C VAL A 28 -5.46 -12.55 4.63
N LEU A 29 -5.82 -12.63 3.35
CA LEU A 29 -6.50 -13.80 2.79
C LEU A 29 -5.66 -15.08 2.85
N ALA A 30 -4.33 -14.95 2.75
CA ALA A 30 -3.38 -16.05 2.92
C ALA A 30 -3.12 -16.45 4.39
N GLY A 31 -3.64 -15.69 5.36
CA GLY A 31 -3.42 -15.91 6.79
C GLY A 31 -2.21 -15.14 7.36
N ASP A 32 -1.48 -14.40 6.54
CA ASP A 32 -0.30 -13.60 6.93
C ASP A 32 -0.69 -12.21 7.44
N VAL A 33 -1.42 -12.18 8.57
CA VAL A 33 -2.00 -10.95 9.11
C VAL A 33 -0.93 -9.98 9.62
N ASP A 34 0.06 -10.43 10.40
CA ASP A 34 1.07 -9.52 10.95
C ASP A 34 1.93 -8.83 9.86
N PRO A 35 2.40 -9.53 8.81
CA PRO A 35 3.01 -8.88 7.66
C PRO A 35 2.08 -7.90 6.94
N ALA A 36 0.79 -8.24 6.80
CA ALA A 36 -0.20 -7.36 6.18
C ALA A 36 -0.33 -6.03 6.94
N ILE A 37 -0.40 -6.07 8.27
CA ILE A 37 -0.49 -4.89 9.14
C ILE A 37 0.69 -3.94 8.86
N ARG A 38 1.93 -4.46 8.84
CA ARG A 38 3.12 -3.64 8.60
C ARG A 38 3.14 -3.03 7.21
N THR A 39 2.76 -3.81 6.21
CA THR A 39 2.74 -3.34 4.81
C THR A 39 1.68 -2.27 4.60
N HIS A 40 0.47 -2.50 5.11
CA HIS A 40 -0.62 -1.54 5.04
C HIS A 40 -0.27 -0.23 5.76
N ALA A 41 0.36 -0.29 6.94
CA ALA A 41 0.82 0.91 7.64
C ALA A 41 1.83 1.73 6.81
N ALA A 42 2.75 1.06 6.10
CA ALA A 42 3.69 1.73 5.21
C ALA A 42 2.95 2.41 4.04
N PHE A 43 1.99 1.74 3.41
CA PHE A 43 1.21 2.32 2.30
C PHE A 43 0.32 3.48 2.77
N PHE A 44 -0.34 3.33 3.92
CA PHE A 44 -1.16 4.39 4.50
C PHE A 44 -0.32 5.61 4.92
N SER A 45 0.95 5.45 5.27
CA SER A 45 1.84 6.60 5.55
C SER A 45 2.03 7.49 4.32
N VAL A 46 2.04 6.91 3.12
CA VAL A 46 2.09 7.66 1.85
C VAL A 46 0.78 8.42 1.64
N TRP A 47 -0.36 7.78 1.90
CA TRP A 47 -1.68 8.44 1.89
C TRP A 47 -1.70 9.65 2.84
N LYS A 48 -1.28 9.48 4.10
CA LYS A 48 -1.24 10.58 5.08
C LYS A 48 -0.34 11.73 4.66
N LYS A 49 0.73 11.47 3.90
CA LYS A 49 1.66 12.51 3.42
C LYS A 49 1.09 13.31 2.25
N TYR A 50 0.38 12.67 1.32
CA TYR A 50 -0.04 13.31 0.06
C TYR A 50 -1.56 13.54 -0.07
N GLY A 51 -2.37 12.93 0.79
CA GLY A 51 -3.83 12.92 0.70
C GLY A 51 -4.38 11.96 -0.35
N PHE A 52 -3.51 11.21 -1.04
CA PHE A 52 -3.87 10.18 -2.03
C PHE A 52 -2.69 9.22 -2.22
N THR A 53 -2.94 8.04 -2.79
CA THR A 53 -1.88 7.10 -3.19
C THR A 53 -1.38 7.46 -4.60
N PRO A 54 -0.17 8.00 -4.78
CA PRO A 54 0.33 8.27 -6.13
C PRO A 54 0.46 6.97 -6.94
N GLU A 55 0.32 7.04 -8.27
CA GLU A 55 0.58 5.89 -9.16
C GLU A 55 2.04 5.41 -9.08
N GLY A 56 2.96 6.27 -8.63
CA GLY A 56 4.35 5.92 -8.40
C GLY A 56 5.00 6.73 -7.27
N PHE A 57 5.54 6.04 -6.29
CA PHE A 57 6.29 6.58 -5.17
C PHE A 57 7.67 5.94 -5.12
N ASN A 58 8.71 6.75 -5.29
CA ASN A 58 10.08 6.29 -5.25
C ASN A 58 10.50 6.11 -3.78
N LEU A 59 10.78 4.86 -3.40
CA LEU A 59 11.14 4.50 -2.04
C LEU A 59 12.56 4.94 -1.66
N ALA A 60 13.46 5.11 -2.65
CA ALA A 60 14.82 5.58 -2.41
C ALA A 60 14.87 7.09 -2.10
N THR A 61 14.06 7.89 -2.79
CA THR A 61 14.00 9.35 -2.58
C THR A 61 12.85 9.78 -1.67
N SER A 62 11.93 8.87 -1.33
CA SER A 62 10.71 9.15 -0.55
C SER A 62 9.84 10.27 -1.15
N THR A 63 9.80 10.32 -2.49
CA THR A 63 9.05 11.33 -3.28
C THR A 63 8.17 10.66 -4.33
N VAL A 64 7.14 11.38 -4.78
CA VAL A 64 6.33 10.98 -5.94
C VAL A 64 7.22 10.95 -7.18
N GLN A 65 7.14 9.87 -7.95
CA GLN A 65 7.87 9.75 -9.21
C GLN A 65 7.32 10.77 -10.22
N ASN A 66 8.21 11.43 -10.97
CA ASN A 66 7.80 12.46 -11.92
C ASN A 66 6.81 11.88 -12.95
N GLY A 67 5.71 12.59 -13.19
CA GLY A 67 4.62 12.14 -14.08
C GLY A 67 3.64 11.12 -13.47
N GLN A 68 3.87 10.61 -12.25
CA GLN A 68 3.03 9.58 -11.62
C GLN A 68 2.26 10.10 -10.39
N ARG A 69 1.93 11.40 -10.39
CA ARG A 69 1.12 12.03 -9.34
C ARG A 69 -0.38 11.77 -9.50
N SER A 70 -0.84 11.39 -10.69
CA SER A 70 -2.27 11.14 -10.93
C SER A 70 -2.82 10.09 -9.97
N TYR A 71 -4.08 10.22 -9.58
CA TYR A 71 -4.77 9.24 -8.73
C TYR A 71 -6.21 9.06 -9.23
N PRO A 72 -6.49 8.02 -10.02
CA PRO A 72 -7.81 7.79 -10.59
C PRO A 72 -8.74 7.03 -9.62
N LEU A 73 -8.69 7.37 -8.32
CA LEU A 73 -9.55 6.78 -7.27
C LEU A 73 -9.44 5.25 -7.16
N ARG A 74 -8.21 4.77 -7.11
CA ARG A 74 -7.81 3.36 -6.99
C ARG A 74 -8.32 2.73 -5.68
N PRO A 75 -9.13 1.65 -5.72
CA PRO A 75 -9.75 1.08 -4.52
C PRO A 75 -8.83 0.18 -3.68
N GLU A 76 -7.62 -0.12 -4.14
CA GLU A 76 -6.77 -1.18 -3.61
C GLU A 76 -6.39 -0.96 -2.13
N LEU A 77 -6.12 0.28 -1.74
CA LEU A 77 -5.79 0.61 -0.35
C LEU A 77 -7.00 0.48 0.58
N ILE A 78 -8.19 0.91 0.13
CA ILE A 78 -9.42 0.79 0.93
C ILE A 78 -9.88 -0.68 1.03
N GLU A 79 -9.67 -1.47 -0.03
CA GLU A 79 -9.94 -2.92 -0.02
C GLU A 79 -9.05 -3.65 1.00
N SER A 80 -7.74 -3.37 0.99
CA SER A 80 -6.81 -3.90 1.99
C SER A 80 -7.18 -3.49 3.42
N THR A 81 -7.65 -2.26 3.60
CA THR A 81 -8.16 -1.75 4.89
C THR A 81 -9.36 -2.56 5.37
N TYR A 82 -10.31 -2.85 4.47
CA TYR A 82 -11.47 -3.68 4.76
C TYR A 82 -11.07 -5.08 5.23
N TRP A 83 -10.15 -5.75 4.52
CA TRP A 83 -9.71 -7.09 4.89
C TRP A 83 -9.01 -7.13 6.25
N LEU A 84 -8.16 -6.14 6.54
CA LEU A 84 -7.52 -6.01 7.85
C LEU A 84 -8.54 -5.83 8.98
N PHE A 85 -9.56 -4.99 8.78
CA PHE A 85 -10.65 -4.86 9.76
C PHE A 85 -11.38 -6.20 9.96
N LYS A 86 -11.69 -6.92 8.88
CA LYS A 86 -12.38 -8.21 8.95
C LYS A 86 -11.59 -9.26 9.74
N ALA A 87 -10.27 -9.30 9.56
CA ALA A 87 -9.40 -10.27 10.22
C ALA A 87 -9.08 -9.91 11.68
N THR A 88 -8.82 -8.64 11.97
CA THR A 88 -8.34 -8.20 13.30
C THR A 88 -9.45 -7.69 14.22
N ARG A 89 -10.56 -7.19 13.64
CA ARG A 89 -11.60 -6.40 14.32
C ARG A 89 -11.07 -5.15 15.03
N ASP A 90 -9.89 -4.66 14.65
CA ASP A 90 -9.32 -3.43 15.19
C ASP A 90 -10.03 -2.20 14.57
N TYR A 91 -10.69 -1.42 15.44
CA TYR A 91 -11.41 -0.20 15.04
C TYR A 91 -10.53 0.86 14.40
N ARG A 92 -9.21 0.82 14.58
CA ARG A 92 -8.27 1.70 13.87
C ARG A 92 -8.43 1.62 12.35
N TYR A 93 -8.81 0.46 11.81
CA TYR A 93 -9.05 0.31 10.37
C TYR A 93 -10.32 1.00 9.89
N LEU A 94 -11.29 1.28 10.77
CA LEU A 94 -12.43 2.14 10.44
C LEU A 94 -12.01 3.61 10.34
N ASP A 95 -11.13 4.07 11.23
CA ASP A 95 -10.59 5.42 11.15
C ASP A 95 -9.72 5.60 9.90
N VAL A 96 -8.90 4.59 9.56
CA VAL A 96 -8.16 4.58 8.28
C VAL A 96 -9.12 4.62 7.09
N GLY A 97 -10.20 3.83 7.12
CA GLY A 97 -11.22 3.85 6.07
C GLY A 97 -11.89 5.21 5.92
N ARG A 98 -12.16 5.91 7.04
CA ARG A 98 -12.67 7.29 7.04
C ARG A 98 -11.66 8.27 6.45
N ASP A 99 -10.37 8.13 6.74
CA ASP A 99 -9.31 9.00 6.21
C ASP A 99 -9.10 8.85 4.69
N ILE A 100 -9.53 7.72 4.11
CA ILE A 100 -9.40 7.42 2.67
C ILE A 100 -10.61 7.91 1.85
N LEU A 101 -11.79 8.03 2.47
CA LEU A 101 -13.03 8.48 1.86
C LEU A 101 -13.19 10.01 1.90
#